data_AF-A0A9P7DX70-F1
#
_entry.id   AF-A0A9P7DX70-F1
#
_cell.length_a   1.000
_cell.length_b   1.000
_cell.length_c   1.000
_cell.angle_alpha   90.00
_cell.angle_beta   90.00
_cell.angle_gamma   90.00
#
_symmetry.space_group_name_H-M   'P 1'
#
loop_
_entity.id
_entity.type
_entity.pdbx_description
1 polymer ?
#
loop_
_entity_poly.entity_id
_entity_poly.type
_entity_poly.pdbx_seq_one_letter_code
_entity_poly.pdbx_strand_id
1 'polypeptide(L)'
;MINFSQPKDKVVSFVMRLSPDRAAYYQLKNPQEEDVRPKHRAGVRTALRTMLVHGRSYQLSRPDDEQLIWHGDLCWHHSDEREPRCEEFDWLIDYLAGDAEHCTDNDTEGDALLVLSAMHGLGSSVKRRSYISSLIRCMHSTRPPRVRHTALRAVFEAREELASMTSASMPPGVDARLLNELSRSLLTAVRPKNSQITHDTGPDASFHIDRDSCYIRIICALMKNNEWYQRLTRDGHLDRCISLLDGLYQYCHLNAGFYLLVIFGRIKSSGKDLPFGPAQERWRRFITHIWNFVQRSVSFNGDVDGIPAFVAATRLNLTAADDGVPWEWLADLSTKVHGALVNLRQSQAYYVDRGIAQAAINGALSSIQGLDDELSRMVE
;
A
#
# COMPACT_ATOMS: atom_id res chain seq x y z
N MET A 1 32.07 19.57 23.93
CA MET A 1 31.75 18.36 23.15
C MET A 1 31.27 17.29 24.12
N ILE A 2 29.95 17.13 24.24
CA ILE A 2 29.31 16.08 25.05
C ILE A 2 28.68 15.13 24.04
N ASN A 3 29.25 13.93 23.93
CA ASN A 3 28.73 12.87 23.07
C ASN A 3 27.48 12.27 23.73
N PHE A 4 26.30 12.62 23.20
CA PHE A 4 25.08 11.87 23.50
C PHE A 4 25.07 10.61 22.64
N SER A 5 25.63 9.53 23.17
CA SER A 5 25.34 8.18 22.69
C SER A 5 23.87 7.90 22.98
N GLN A 6 23.02 7.93 21.96
CA GLN A 6 21.64 7.50 22.11
C GLN A 6 21.60 6.03 22.57
N PRO A 7 20.76 5.68 23.55
CA PRO A 7 20.56 4.28 23.91
C PRO A 7 19.94 3.57 22.71
N LYS A 8 20.55 2.45 22.30
CA LYS A 8 19.93 1.51 21.37
C LYS A 8 18.63 1.04 22.01
N ASP A 9 17.51 1.56 21.54
CA ASP A 9 16.19 1.13 21.96
C ASP A 9 16.07 -0.37 21.73
N LYS A 10 15.90 -1.12 22.82
CA LYS A 10 15.47 -2.52 22.77
C LYS A 10 14.07 -2.50 22.17
N VAL A 11 13.95 -2.86 20.90
CA VAL A 11 12.68 -3.26 20.30
C VAL A 11 12.17 -4.42 21.16
N VAL A 12 11.06 -4.20 21.87
CA VAL A 12 10.39 -5.27 22.59
C VAL A 12 9.73 -6.13 21.52
N SER A 13 10.44 -7.15 21.05
CA SER A 13 9.86 -8.17 20.17
C SER A 13 8.86 -8.99 20.98
N PHE A 14 7.57 -8.82 20.69
CA PHE A 14 6.53 -9.64 21.30
C PHE A 14 6.48 -10.99 20.58
N VAL A 15 6.96 -12.00 21.28
CA VAL A 15 6.94 -13.40 20.87
C VAL A 15 5.51 -13.92 20.97
N MET A 16 4.83 -14.11 19.84
CA MET A 16 3.49 -14.69 19.82
C MET A 16 3.48 -16.06 19.14
N ARG A 17 2.88 -17.06 19.79
CA ARG A 17 2.81 -18.44 19.27
C ARG A 17 1.50 -18.62 18.50
N LEU A 18 1.56 -18.90 17.20
CA LEU A 18 0.42 -19.27 16.34
C LEU A 18 -0.25 -20.62 16.71
N SER A 19 0.30 -21.35 17.68
CA SER A 19 -0.07 -22.72 18.02
C SER A 19 -1.47 -22.89 18.65
N PRO A 20 -1.89 -22.07 19.64
CA PRO A 20 -3.22 -22.21 20.26
C PRO A 20 -4.37 -21.92 19.29
N ASP A 21 -4.17 -20.96 18.40
CA ASP A 21 -5.20 -20.44 17.49
C ASP A 21 -5.50 -21.45 16.38
N ARG A 22 -4.43 -22.05 15.85
CA ARG A 22 -4.48 -23.17 14.91
C ARG A 22 -5.16 -24.40 15.52
N ALA A 23 -4.93 -24.69 16.80
CA ALA A 23 -5.59 -25.81 17.49
C ALA A 23 -7.11 -25.58 17.62
N ALA A 24 -7.54 -24.36 17.98
CA ALA A 24 -8.95 -23.99 18.05
C ALA A 24 -9.65 -24.11 16.68
N TYR A 25 -8.97 -23.72 15.60
CA TYR A 25 -9.49 -23.89 14.25
C TYR A 25 -9.63 -25.37 13.84
N TYR A 26 -8.65 -26.23 14.13
CA TYR A 26 -8.78 -27.65 13.80
C TYR A 26 -9.91 -28.34 14.58
N GLN A 27 -10.16 -27.92 15.83
CA GLN A 27 -11.33 -28.36 16.60
C GLN A 27 -12.65 -27.87 15.98
N LEU A 28 -12.69 -26.66 15.43
CA LEU A 28 -13.87 -26.16 14.70
C LEU A 28 -14.21 -27.01 13.46
N LYS A 29 -13.20 -27.57 12.79
CA LYS A 29 -13.37 -28.36 11.56
C LYS A 29 -13.82 -29.81 11.84
N ASN A 30 -13.88 -30.25 13.09
CA ASN A 30 -14.30 -31.62 13.43
C ASN A 30 -15.82 -31.78 13.24
N PRO A 31 -16.30 -32.60 12.28
CA PRO A 31 -17.73 -32.73 11.98
C PRO A 31 -18.53 -33.45 13.09
N GLN A 32 -17.85 -34.12 14.03
CA GLN A 32 -18.51 -34.89 15.11
C GLN A 32 -18.96 -34.04 16.31
N GLU A 33 -18.69 -32.72 16.30
CA GLU A 33 -18.90 -31.83 17.45
C GLU A 33 -19.77 -30.61 17.11
N GLU A 34 -20.93 -30.83 16.47
CA GLU A 34 -21.83 -29.73 16.10
C GLU A 34 -22.26 -28.87 17.31
N ASP A 35 -22.53 -29.51 18.45
CA ASP A 35 -22.93 -28.84 19.69
C ASP A 35 -21.81 -27.98 20.33
N VAL A 36 -20.55 -28.25 20.00
CA VAL A 36 -19.37 -27.52 20.55
C VAL A 36 -18.86 -26.45 19.58
N ARG A 37 -19.36 -26.43 18.34
CA ARG A 37 -18.97 -25.47 17.29
C ARG A 37 -19.05 -23.99 17.72
N PRO A 38 -20.07 -23.52 18.46
CA PRO A 38 -20.11 -22.13 18.95
C PRO A 38 -18.94 -21.79 19.89
N LYS A 39 -18.53 -22.74 20.74
CA LYS A 39 -17.40 -22.58 21.67
C LYS A 39 -16.08 -22.48 20.91
N HIS A 40 -15.88 -23.31 19.90
CA HIS A 40 -14.67 -23.24 19.06
C HIS A 40 -14.60 -21.92 18.27
N ARG A 41 -15.73 -21.40 17.77
CA ARG A 41 -15.78 -20.07 17.14
C ARG A 41 -15.38 -18.95 18.11
N ALA A 42 -15.90 -18.97 19.34
CA ALA A 42 -15.51 -17.99 20.36
C ALA A 42 -14.02 -18.09 20.72
N GLY A 43 -13.46 -19.31 20.73
CA GLY A 43 -12.03 -19.55 20.87
C GLY A 43 -11.21 -18.90 19.77
N VAL A 44 -11.54 -19.14 18.49
CA VAL A 44 -10.86 -18.53 17.33
C VAL A 44 -10.97 -17.01 17.35
N ARG A 45 -12.15 -16.45 17.65
CA ARG A 45 -12.33 -14.99 17.79
C ARG A 45 -11.44 -14.41 18.89
N THR A 46 -11.42 -15.03 20.05
CA THR A 46 -10.63 -14.55 21.21
C THR A 46 -9.14 -14.59 20.88
N ALA A 47 -8.69 -15.68 20.27
CA ALA A 47 -7.34 -15.86 19.76
C ALA A 47 -6.95 -14.70 18.81
N LEU A 48 -7.69 -14.53 17.72
CA LEU A 48 -7.40 -13.50 16.71
C LEU A 48 -7.41 -12.08 17.30
N ARG A 49 -8.40 -11.75 18.14
CA ARG A 49 -8.44 -10.45 18.82
C ARG A 49 -7.24 -10.23 19.71
N THR A 50 -6.78 -11.26 20.43
CA THR A 50 -5.57 -11.16 21.26
C THR A 50 -4.34 -10.88 20.41
N MET A 51 -4.23 -11.50 19.23
CA MET A 51 -3.12 -11.24 18.30
C MET A 51 -3.07 -9.79 17.85
N LEU A 52 -4.24 -9.19 17.59
CA LEU A 52 -4.35 -7.81 17.15
C LEU A 52 -4.09 -6.78 18.25
N VAL A 53 -4.43 -7.08 19.50
CA VAL A 53 -4.15 -6.21 20.65
C VAL A 53 -2.65 -5.89 20.76
N HIS A 54 -1.79 -6.81 20.33
CA HIS A 54 -0.33 -6.68 20.38
C HIS A 54 0.29 -6.09 19.10
N GLY A 55 -0.50 -5.77 18.08
CA GLY A 55 -0.04 -5.35 16.75
C GLY A 55 0.32 -3.86 16.61
N ARG A 56 0.65 -3.16 17.69
CA ARG A 56 1.15 -1.77 17.61
C ARG A 56 2.37 -1.63 18.50
N SER A 57 3.52 -1.35 17.88
CA SER A 57 4.76 -1.03 18.58
C SER A 57 4.46 -0.04 19.72
N TYR A 58 4.72 -0.49 20.95
CA TYR A 58 4.60 0.26 22.21
C TYR A 58 3.20 0.49 22.82
N GLN A 59 2.09 -0.01 22.23
CA GLN A 59 0.75 0.20 22.82
C GLN A 59 -0.23 -0.95 22.57
N LEU A 60 -0.97 -1.33 23.61
CA LEU A 60 -2.15 -2.17 23.47
C LEU A 60 -3.22 -1.40 22.71
N SER A 61 -3.61 -1.89 21.54
CA SER A 61 -4.68 -1.28 20.74
C SER A 61 -5.99 -2.04 20.91
N ARG A 62 -7.12 -1.33 20.80
CA ARG A 62 -8.41 -2.01 20.72
C ARG A 62 -8.47 -2.74 19.38
N PRO A 63 -8.88 -4.03 19.31
CA PRO A 63 -9.03 -4.74 18.05
C PRO A 63 -9.92 -3.98 17.06
N ASP A 64 -10.95 -3.31 17.59
CA ASP A 64 -11.94 -2.57 16.81
C ASP A 64 -11.46 -1.16 16.36
N ASP A 65 -10.24 -0.75 16.72
CA ASP A 65 -9.66 0.54 16.30
C ASP A 65 -9.32 0.51 14.80
N GLU A 66 -9.94 1.38 14.01
CA GLU A 66 -9.66 1.52 12.57
C GLU A 66 -8.21 1.91 12.30
N GLN A 67 -7.57 2.62 13.23
CA GLN A 67 -6.16 2.98 13.12
C GLN A 67 -5.25 1.75 13.08
N LEU A 68 -5.69 0.60 13.63
CA LEU A 68 -4.96 -0.65 13.54
C LEU A 68 -4.90 -1.19 12.10
N ILE A 69 -5.92 -0.92 11.28
CA ILE A 69 -5.95 -1.35 9.88
C ILE A 69 -4.85 -0.66 9.08
N TRP A 70 -4.65 0.63 9.33
CA TRP A 70 -3.78 1.46 8.50
C TRP A 70 -2.38 1.66 9.09
N HIS A 71 -2.27 1.68 10.41
CA HIS A 71 -1.03 1.95 11.14
C HIS A 71 -0.66 0.84 12.11
N GLY A 72 -1.33 -0.31 12.04
CA GLY A 72 -0.90 -1.52 12.73
C GLY A 72 0.47 -1.94 12.25
N ASP A 73 1.35 -2.19 13.22
CA ASP A 73 2.64 -2.84 13.00
C ASP A 73 2.41 -4.34 13.16
N LEU A 74 2.07 -4.97 12.04
CA LEU A 74 1.69 -6.38 11.98
C LEU A 74 2.91 -7.26 11.68
N CYS A 75 4.12 -6.80 12.01
CA CYS A 75 5.34 -7.59 11.81
C CYS A 75 5.45 -8.67 12.88
N TRP A 76 5.13 -9.91 12.52
CA TRP A 76 5.18 -11.03 13.45
C TRP A 76 6.52 -11.71 13.39
N HIS A 77 7.06 -12.00 14.57
CA HIS A 77 8.33 -12.70 14.71
C HIS A 77 8.16 -13.85 15.69
N HIS A 78 8.79 -14.97 15.35
CA HIS A 78 8.95 -16.09 16.27
C HIS A 78 9.81 -15.69 17.46
N SER A 79 9.82 -16.55 18.50
CA SER A 79 10.67 -16.36 19.69
C SER A 79 12.15 -16.24 19.39
N ASP A 80 12.55 -16.75 18.24
CA ASP A 80 13.92 -16.76 17.73
C ASP A 80 14.14 -15.71 16.63
N GLU A 81 13.28 -14.68 16.58
CA GLU A 81 13.34 -13.53 15.67
C GLU A 81 13.16 -13.90 14.19
N ARG A 82 12.78 -15.15 13.86
CA ARG A 82 12.46 -15.53 12.49
C ARG A 82 11.09 -15.02 12.07
N GLU A 83 11.01 -14.54 10.83
CA GLU A 83 9.74 -14.25 10.19
C GLU A 83 8.92 -15.54 9.97
N PRO A 84 7.60 -15.51 10.19
CA PRO A 84 6.73 -16.64 9.97
C PRO A 84 6.65 -17.00 8.49
N ARG A 85 6.63 -18.29 8.19
CA ARG A 85 6.47 -18.76 6.80
C ARG A 85 5.02 -18.69 6.37
N CYS A 86 4.79 -18.58 5.07
CA CYS A 86 3.45 -18.56 4.47
C CYS A 86 2.60 -19.76 4.90
N GLU A 87 3.18 -20.96 5.03
CA GLU A 87 2.45 -22.18 5.42
C GLU A 87 1.86 -22.10 6.84
N GLU A 88 2.42 -21.25 7.70
CA GLU A 88 1.92 -21.05 9.06
C GLU A 88 0.57 -20.32 9.08
N PHE A 89 0.25 -19.61 8.00
CA PHE A 89 -1.00 -18.88 7.81
C PHE A 89 -2.04 -19.66 7.01
N ASP A 90 -1.72 -20.85 6.47
CA ASP A 90 -2.62 -21.62 5.60
C ASP A 90 -3.97 -21.95 6.27
N TRP A 91 -3.98 -22.12 7.60
CA TRP A 91 -5.21 -22.37 8.36
C TRP A 91 -6.16 -21.17 8.38
N LEU A 92 -5.63 -19.95 8.35
CA LEU A 92 -6.43 -18.71 8.26
C LEU A 92 -7.03 -18.55 6.87
N ILE A 93 -6.26 -18.92 5.85
CA ILE A 93 -6.77 -18.96 4.48
C ILE A 93 -7.90 -19.98 4.37
N ASP A 94 -7.75 -21.16 4.99
CA ASP A 94 -8.81 -22.15 5.05
C ASP A 94 -10.03 -21.66 5.85
N TYR A 95 -9.80 -20.92 6.94
CA TYR A 95 -10.88 -20.29 7.70
C TYR A 95 -11.66 -19.28 6.85
N LEU A 96 -10.99 -18.42 6.09
CA LEU A 96 -11.63 -17.45 5.19
C LEU A 96 -12.31 -18.10 3.98
N ALA A 97 -11.80 -19.24 3.53
CA ALA A 97 -12.31 -19.98 2.38
C ALA A 97 -13.46 -20.94 2.73
N GLY A 98 -13.69 -21.23 4.01
CA GLY A 98 -14.76 -22.10 4.48
C GLY A 98 -16.16 -21.64 4.03
N ASP A 99 -17.08 -22.59 3.87
CA ASP A 99 -18.40 -22.36 3.29
C ASP A 99 -19.17 -21.20 3.93
N ALA A 100 -19.85 -20.43 3.08
CA ALA A 100 -20.54 -19.18 3.40
C ALA A 100 -21.62 -19.28 4.49
N GLU A 101 -22.07 -20.49 4.86
CA GLU A 101 -22.94 -20.72 6.01
C GLU A 101 -22.23 -20.57 7.37
N HIS A 102 -20.89 -20.48 7.39
CA HIS A 102 -20.10 -20.50 8.62
C HIS A 102 -19.42 -19.16 8.97
N CYS A 103 -19.42 -18.19 8.06
CA CYS A 103 -18.77 -16.88 8.23
C CYS A 103 -19.76 -15.70 8.23
N THR A 104 -20.71 -15.71 9.16
CA THR A 104 -21.52 -14.51 9.47
C THR A 104 -20.76 -13.52 10.37
N ASP A 105 -19.59 -13.91 10.86
CA ASP A 105 -18.80 -13.13 11.79
C ASP A 105 -17.80 -12.22 11.07
N ASN A 106 -18.32 -11.06 10.64
CA ASN A 106 -17.53 -10.06 9.93
C ASN A 106 -16.35 -9.53 10.75
N ASP A 107 -16.46 -9.50 12.08
CA ASP A 107 -15.38 -9.01 12.93
C ASP A 107 -14.21 -9.99 12.92
N THR A 108 -14.49 -11.29 13.11
CA THR A 108 -13.45 -12.32 13.08
C THR A 108 -12.83 -12.49 11.69
N GLU A 109 -13.61 -12.32 10.60
CA GLU A 109 -13.03 -12.24 9.25
C GLU A 109 -12.10 -11.04 9.10
N GLY A 110 -12.52 -9.87 9.58
CA GLY A 110 -11.70 -8.67 9.60
C GLY A 110 -10.39 -8.89 10.35
N ASP A 111 -10.47 -9.57 11.50
CA ASP A 111 -9.32 -9.86 12.32
C ASP A 111 -8.37 -10.86 11.64
N ALA A 112 -8.90 -11.92 11.04
CA ALA A 112 -8.12 -12.90 10.28
C ALA A 112 -7.38 -12.26 9.09
N LEU A 113 -7.99 -11.28 8.39
CA LEU A 113 -7.35 -10.55 7.30
C LEU A 113 -6.21 -9.64 7.78
N LEU A 114 -6.37 -8.98 8.93
CA LEU A 114 -5.29 -8.20 9.53
C LEU A 114 -4.13 -9.10 9.94
N VAL A 115 -4.44 -10.20 10.62
CA VAL A 115 -3.48 -11.25 10.96
C VAL A 115 -2.72 -11.75 9.70
N LEU A 116 -3.42 -11.99 8.60
CA LEU A 116 -2.80 -12.39 7.33
C LEU A 116 -1.95 -11.30 6.67
N SER A 117 -2.11 -10.03 7.05
CA SER A 117 -1.28 -8.94 6.55
C SER A 117 0.18 -9.09 7.04
N ALA A 118 0.40 -9.75 8.18
CA ALA A 118 1.73 -10.07 8.70
C ALA A 118 2.56 -11.00 7.79
N MET A 119 1.90 -11.68 6.84
CA MET A 119 2.55 -12.61 5.92
C MET A 119 3.32 -11.88 4.80
N HIS A 120 3.03 -10.60 4.53
CA HIS A 120 3.62 -9.81 3.45
C HIS A 120 3.59 -10.49 2.05
N GLY A 121 2.59 -11.34 1.82
CA GLY A 121 2.50 -12.19 0.63
C GLY A 121 1.11 -12.76 0.39
N LEU A 122 1.03 -13.74 -0.51
CA LEU A 122 -0.24 -14.33 -0.96
C LEU A 122 -0.43 -15.80 -0.50
N GLY A 123 0.23 -16.20 0.58
CA GLY A 123 0.10 -17.54 1.14
C GLY A 123 0.96 -18.57 0.41
N SER A 124 0.89 -19.82 0.89
CA SER A 124 1.60 -20.92 0.26
C SER A 124 1.11 -21.13 -1.18
N SER A 125 1.95 -21.77 -2.00
CA SER A 125 1.61 -22.06 -3.41
C SER A 125 0.28 -22.80 -3.57
N VAL A 126 -0.07 -23.65 -2.61
CA VAL A 126 -1.31 -24.44 -2.59
C VAL A 126 -2.53 -23.58 -2.20
N LYS A 127 -2.36 -22.61 -1.29
CA LYS A 127 -3.46 -21.79 -0.77
C LYS A 127 -3.68 -20.48 -1.51
N ARG A 128 -2.72 -20.05 -2.33
CA ARG A 128 -2.74 -18.76 -3.03
C ARG A 128 -4.02 -18.46 -3.79
N ARG A 129 -4.53 -19.39 -4.60
CA ARG A 129 -5.81 -19.21 -5.33
C ARG A 129 -6.97 -18.94 -4.36
N SER A 130 -7.03 -19.73 -3.28
CA SER A 130 -8.07 -19.63 -2.25
C SER A 130 -8.02 -18.28 -1.52
N TYR A 131 -6.79 -17.82 -1.21
CA TYR A 131 -6.60 -16.55 -0.55
C TYR A 131 -7.01 -15.37 -1.44
N ILE A 132 -6.58 -15.34 -2.70
CA ILE A 132 -7.00 -14.28 -3.65
C ILE A 132 -8.52 -14.28 -3.81
N SER A 133 -9.15 -15.46 -3.91
CA SER A 133 -10.61 -15.57 -3.99
C SER A 133 -11.30 -15.02 -2.73
N SER A 134 -10.72 -15.27 -1.55
CA SER A 134 -11.21 -14.72 -0.28
C SER A 134 -11.06 -13.20 -0.21
N LEU A 135 -9.92 -12.65 -0.66
CA LEU A 135 -9.70 -11.20 -0.75
C LEU A 135 -10.74 -10.52 -1.67
N ILE A 136 -11.02 -11.11 -2.84
CA ILE A 136 -12.07 -10.65 -3.76
C ILE A 136 -13.44 -10.62 -3.06
N ARG A 137 -13.82 -11.72 -2.40
CA ARG A 137 -15.08 -11.82 -1.64
C ARG A 137 -15.17 -10.76 -0.55
N CYS A 138 -14.11 -10.58 0.22
CA CYS A 138 -14.05 -9.64 1.34
C CYS A 138 -14.08 -8.16 0.91
N MET A 139 -13.60 -7.85 -0.29
CA MET A 139 -13.65 -6.50 -0.88
C MET A 139 -14.98 -6.18 -1.59
N HIS A 140 -15.92 -7.13 -1.66
CA HIS A 140 -17.19 -6.91 -2.33
C HIS A 140 -18.02 -5.78 -1.69
N SER A 141 -18.76 -5.02 -2.50
CA SER A 141 -19.51 -3.82 -2.05
C SER A 141 -20.55 -4.07 -0.94
N THR A 142 -21.02 -5.29 -0.78
CA THR A 142 -21.99 -5.67 0.27
C THR A 142 -21.33 -6.02 1.61
N ARG A 143 -20.00 -6.14 1.65
CA ARG A 143 -19.26 -6.42 2.88
C ARG A 143 -19.15 -5.16 3.73
N PRO A 144 -19.11 -5.29 5.07
CA PRO A 144 -18.89 -4.14 5.95
C PRO A 144 -17.55 -3.44 5.69
N PRO A 145 -17.44 -2.12 5.96
CA PRO A 145 -16.21 -1.36 5.71
C PRO A 145 -14.97 -1.99 6.34
N ARG A 146 -15.06 -2.44 7.60
CA ARG A 146 -13.96 -3.13 8.30
C ARG A 146 -13.40 -4.29 7.47
N VAL A 147 -14.24 -5.22 7.02
CA VAL A 147 -13.81 -6.39 6.23
C VAL A 147 -13.17 -5.97 4.89
N ARG A 148 -13.75 -4.98 4.21
CA ARG A 148 -13.18 -4.48 2.95
C ARG A 148 -11.83 -3.81 3.16
N HIS A 149 -11.69 -3.03 4.22
CA HIS A 149 -10.50 -2.25 4.54
C HIS A 149 -9.36 -3.15 5.02
N THR A 150 -9.65 -4.18 5.83
CA THR A 150 -8.65 -5.17 6.23
C THR A 150 -8.21 -6.03 5.05
N ALA A 151 -9.12 -6.38 4.12
CA ALA A 151 -8.74 -7.05 2.87
C ALA A 151 -7.87 -6.15 1.97
N LEU A 152 -8.19 -4.85 1.88
CA LEU A 152 -7.36 -3.88 1.16
C LEU A 152 -5.96 -3.77 1.80
N ARG A 153 -5.88 -3.74 3.14
CA ARG A 153 -4.61 -3.76 3.86
C ARG A 153 -3.81 -5.02 3.57
N ALA A 154 -4.45 -6.18 3.57
CA ALA A 154 -3.79 -7.44 3.24
C ALA A 154 -3.22 -7.46 1.81
N VAL A 155 -3.96 -6.88 0.84
CA VAL A 155 -3.45 -6.69 -0.53
C VAL A 155 -2.29 -5.70 -0.55
N PHE A 156 -2.33 -4.64 0.24
CA PHE A 156 -1.22 -3.71 0.37
C PHE A 156 0.06 -4.41 0.81
N GLU A 157 0.00 -5.30 1.80
CA GLU A 157 1.18 -6.04 2.22
C GLU A 157 1.67 -7.03 1.17
N ALA A 158 0.77 -7.62 0.38
CA ALA A 158 1.10 -8.54 -0.70
C ALA A 158 1.45 -7.87 -2.06
N ARG A 159 1.51 -6.54 -2.13
CA ARG A 159 1.52 -5.78 -3.40
C ARG A 159 2.72 -6.08 -4.29
N GLU A 160 3.91 -6.31 -3.73
CA GLU A 160 5.11 -6.59 -4.54
C GLU A 160 5.06 -8.01 -5.13
N GLU A 161 4.57 -9.00 -4.37
CA GLU A 161 4.32 -10.36 -4.91
C GLU A 161 3.28 -10.30 -6.03
N LEU A 162 2.17 -9.57 -5.84
CA LEU A 162 1.17 -9.35 -6.88
C LEU A 162 1.76 -8.69 -8.13
N ALA A 163 2.56 -7.63 -7.96
CA ALA A 163 3.21 -6.92 -9.07
C ALA A 163 4.14 -7.83 -9.88
N SER A 164 4.77 -8.82 -9.23
CA SER A 164 5.65 -9.80 -9.89
C SER A 164 4.90 -10.85 -10.74
N MET A 165 3.58 -10.99 -10.58
CA MET A 165 2.79 -11.96 -11.34
C MET A 165 2.60 -11.53 -12.79
N THR A 166 3.10 -12.35 -13.70
CA THR A 166 2.90 -12.21 -15.15
C THR A 166 2.29 -13.48 -15.70
N SER A 167 1.76 -13.45 -16.92
CA SER A 167 1.31 -14.63 -17.66
C SER A 167 2.36 -15.73 -17.77
N ALA A 168 3.65 -15.39 -17.81
CA ALA A 168 4.75 -16.35 -17.84
C ALA A 168 5.11 -16.94 -16.46
N SER A 169 4.73 -16.27 -15.37
CA SER A 169 5.09 -16.62 -13.99
C SER A 169 3.88 -16.89 -13.09
N MET A 170 2.70 -17.15 -13.67
CA MET A 170 1.49 -17.37 -12.87
C MET A 170 1.60 -18.63 -12.02
N PRO A 171 1.33 -18.54 -10.72
CA PRO A 171 1.26 -19.71 -9.87
C PRO A 171 0.14 -20.68 -10.30
N PRO A 172 0.28 -21.98 -10.02
CA PRO A 172 -0.77 -22.95 -10.28
C PRO A 172 -2.12 -22.52 -9.68
N GLY A 173 -3.16 -22.53 -10.51
CA GLY A 173 -4.50 -22.14 -10.10
C GLY A 173 -4.75 -20.64 -10.00
N VAL A 174 -3.77 -19.76 -10.20
CA VAL A 174 -4.02 -18.33 -10.41
C VAL A 174 -4.11 -18.09 -11.91
N ASP A 175 -5.22 -17.52 -12.37
CA ASP A 175 -5.45 -17.23 -13.79
C ASP A 175 -5.73 -15.73 -13.99
N ALA A 176 -5.67 -15.29 -15.25
CA ALA A 176 -5.92 -13.90 -15.61
C ALA A 176 -7.31 -13.41 -15.20
N ARG A 177 -8.31 -14.30 -15.15
CA ARG A 177 -9.68 -13.96 -14.75
C ARG A 177 -9.72 -13.61 -13.27
N LEU A 178 -9.07 -14.39 -12.43
CA LEU A 178 -8.97 -14.14 -10.99
C LEU A 178 -8.29 -12.79 -10.71
N LEU A 179 -7.20 -12.46 -11.42
CA LEU A 179 -6.54 -11.16 -11.30
C LEU A 179 -7.40 -9.99 -11.82
N ASN A 180 -8.20 -10.20 -12.87
CA ASN A 180 -9.18 -9.21 -13.33
C ASN A 180 -10.30 -8.98 -12.30
N GLU A 181 -10.75 -10.03 -11.61
CA GLU A 181 -11.71 -9.92 -10.51
C GLU A 181 -11.10 -9.20 -9.30
N LEU A 182 -9.83 -9.47 -8.98
CA LEU A 182 -9.09 -8.76 -7.93
C LEU A 182 -8.97 -7.26 -8.23
N SER A 183 -8.60 -6.89 -9.46
CA SER A 183 -8.50 -5.48 -9.86
C SER A 183 -9.82 -4.73 -9.65
N ARG A 184 -10.93 -5.27 -10.15
CA ARG A 184 -12.27 -4.68 -9.97
C ARG A 184 -12.69 -4.61 -8.50
N SER A 185 -12.31 -5.60 -7.69
CA SER A 185 -12.60 -5.64 -6.27
C SER A 185 -11.82 -4.59 -5.48
N LEU A 186 -10.56 -4.33 -5.84
CA LEU A 186 -9.77 -3.24 -5.27
C LEU A 186 -10.44 -1.88 -5.47
N LEU A 187 -10.93 -1.61 -6.68
CA LEU A 187 -11.67 -0.38 -6.94
C LEU A 187 -12.99 -0.32 -6.14
N THR A 188 -13.68 -1.45 -6.03
CA THR A 188 -14.93 -1.56 -5.25
C THR A 188 -14.70 -1.26 -3.77
N ALA A 189 -13.59 -1.72 -3.19
CA ALA A 189 -13.25 -1.50 -1.79
C ALA A 189 -13.08 -0.02 -1.42
N VAL A 190 -12.67 0.82 -2.38
CA VAL A 190 -12.45 2.27 -2.17
C VAL A 190 -13.52 3.16 -2.81
N ARG A 191 -14.50 2.56 -3.50
CA ARG A 191 -15.67 3.24 -4.09
C ARG A 191 -16.93 2.40 -3.90
N PRO A 192 -17.42 2.23 -2.66
CA PRO A 192 -18.68 1.52 -2.44
C PRO A 192 -19.83 2.27 -3.12
N LYS A 193 -20.68 1.54 -3.86
CA LYS A 193 -21.72 2.09 -4.76
C LYS A 193 -22.82 2.93 -4.09
N ASN A 194 -22.85 3.04 -2.76
CA ASN A 194 -24.00 3.55 -2.01
C ASN A 194 -23.76 4.85 -1.22
N SER A 195 -22.62 5.55 -1.40
CA SER A 195 -22.43 6.86 -0.76
C SER A 195 -23.19 7.96 -1.52
N GLN A 196 -24.50 7.99 -1.33
CA GLN A 196 -25.34 9.13 -1.65
C GLN A 196 -24.89 10.32 -0.79
N ILE A 197 -24.19 11.25 -1.43
CA ILE A 197 -24.19 12.71 -1.24
C ILE A 197 -24.79 13.18 0.08
N THR A 198 -24.02 13.21 1.16
CA THR A 198 -24.07 14.26 2.20
C THR A 198 -22.93 14.03 3.19
N HIS A 199 -21.91 14.91 3.20
CA HIS A 199 -20.95 15.12 4.29
C HIS A 199 -20.46 13.88 5.06
N ASP A 200 -20.28 12.74 4.39
CA ASP A 200 -19.97 11.50 5.07
C ASP A 200 -18.48 11.49 5.43
N THR A 201 -18.18 11.67 6.72
CA THR A 201 -16.83 11.49 7.29
C THR A 201 -16.60 10.04 7.71
N GLY A 202 -17.50 9.12 7.35
CA GLY A 202 -17.40 7.71 7.66
C GLY A 202 -16.27 7.00 6.90
N PRO A 203 -16.07 5.70 7.19
CA PRO A 203 -15.03 4.89 6.52
C PRO A 203 -15.24 4.79 5.00
N ASP A 204 -16.48 4.97 4.53
CA ASP A 204 -16.88 4.94 3.12
C ASP A 204 -16.96 6.32 2.46
N ALA A 205 -16.43 7.36 3.12
CA ALA A 205 -16.31 8.70 2.56
C ALA A 205 -15.71 8.68 1.15
N SER A 206 -16.11 9.65 0.31
CA SER A 206 -15.58 9.80 -1.05
C SER A 206 -14.05 9.92 -1.08
N PHE A 207 -13.49 10.51 -0.03
CA PHE A 207 -12.07 10.56 0.27
C PHE A 207 -11.85 10.16 1.74
N HIS A 208 -11.01 9.16 1.97
CA HIS A 208 -10.53 8.76 3.29
C HIS A 208 -9.02 8.62 3.23
N ILE A 209 -8.30 9.45 3.97
CA ILE A 209 -6.86 9.65 3.83
C ILE A 209 -6.06 8.33 3.91
N ASP A 210 -6.31 7.52 4.93
CA ASP A 210 -5.52 6.30 5.15
C ASP A 210 -5.83 5.19 4.12
N ARG A 211 -7.13 4.91 3.92
CA ARG A 211 -7.64 4.00 2.88
C ARG A 211 -7.12 4.37 1.48
N ASP A 212 -7.26 5.63 1.09
CA ASP A 212 -6.90 6.07 -0.26
C ASP A 212 -5.37 6.18 -0.43
N SER A 213 -4.63 6.51 0.63
CA SER A 213 -3.16 6.41 0.65
C SER A 213 -2.69 4.97 0.45
N CYS A 214 -3.28 4.02 1.18
CA CYS A 214 -3.02 2.59 1.04
C CYS A 214 -3.29 2.10 -0.40
N TYR A 215 -4.45 2.48 -0.94
CA TYR A 215 -4.85 2.18 -2.31
C TYR A 215 -3.88 2.73 -3.36
N ILE A 216 -3.51 4.01 -3.28
CA ILE A 216 -2.56 4.62 -4.24
C ILE A 216 -1.23 3.87 -4.25
N ARG A 217 -0.75 3.42 -3.09
CA ARG A 217 0.49 2.64 -3.00
C ARG A 217 0.36 1.26 -3.64
N ILE A 218 -0.78 0.59 -3.48
CA ILE A 218 -1.09 -0.65 -4.21
C ILE A 218 -1.03 -0.38 -5.72
N ILE A 219 -1.75 0.63 -6.21
CA ILE A 219 -1.80 0.96 -7.65
C ILE A 219 -0.39 1.25 -8.18
N CYS A 220 0.39 2.05 -7.44
CA CYS A 220 1.76 2.35 -7.79
C CYS A 220 2.62 1.08 -7.91
N ALA A 221 2.58 0.17 -6.93
CA ALA A 221 3.35 -1.07 -6.97
C ALA A 221 2.94 -1.96 -8.16
N LEU A 222 1.64 -2.18 -8.36
CA LEU A 222 1.12 -3.02 -9.44
C LEU A 222 1.48 -2.47 -10.83
N MET A 223 1.52 -1.14 -11.00
CA MET A 223 1.88 -0.50 -12.27
C MET A 223 3.32 -0.73 -12.73
N LYS A 224 4.20 -1.31 -11.90
CA LYS A 224 5.54 -1.75 -12.34
C LYS A 224 5.46 -2.84 -13.42
N ASN A 225 4.30 -3.51 -13.54
CA ASN A 225 4.04 -4.59 -14.47
C ASN A 225 3.05 -4.15 -15.56
N ASN A 226 3.39 -4.40 -16.83
CA ASN A 226 2.58 -3.92 -17.97
C ASN A 226 1.20 -4.61 -18.06
N GLU A 227 1.07 -5.87 -17.66
CA GLU A 227 -0.23 -6.53 -17.66
C GLU A 227 -1.14 -5.93 -16.58
N TRP A 228 -0.60 -5.66 -15.39
CA TRP A 228 -1.32 -4.93 -14.34
C TRP A 228 -1.69 -3.53 -14.80
N TYR A 229 -0.77 -2.81 -15.43
CA TYR A 229 -1.06 -1.49 -16.02
C TYR A 229 -2.27 -1.53 -16.97
N GLN A 230 -2.36 -2.53 -17.85
CA GLN A 230 -3.51 -2.73 -18.72
C GLN A 230 -4.80 -3.00 -17.94
N ARG A 231 -4.76 -3.88 -16.93
CA ARG A 231 -5.92 -4.19 -16.07
C ARG A 231 -6.41 -2.95 -15.32
N LEU A 232 -5.49 -2.22 -14.68
CA LEU A 232 -5.77 -1.02 -13.91
C LEU A 232 -6.35 0.11 -14.77
N THR A 233 -5.85 0.26 -16.00
CA THR A 233 -6.41 1.22 -16.97
C THR A 233 -7.82 0.82 -17.37
N ARG A 234 -8.02 -0.44 -17.80
CA ARG A 234 -9.32 -0.96 -18.24
C ARG A 234 -10.38 -0.84 -17.14
N ASP A 235 -10.00 -1.12 -15.90
CA ASP A 235 -10.94 -1.18 -14.78
C ASP A 235 -11.15 0.20 -14.10
N GLY A 236 -10.59 1.29 -14.64
CA GLY A 236 -10.88 2.67 -14.20
C GLY A 236 -10.11 3.14 -12.95
N HIS A 237 -8.99 2.49 -12.61
CA HIS A 237 -8.18 2.89 -11.45
C HIS A 237 -7.50 4.24 -11.66
N LEU A 238 -7.10 4.55 -12.90
CA LEU A 238 -6.46 5.83 -13.22
C LEU A 238 -7.42 7.00 -13.02
N ASP A 239 -8.67 6.85 -13.44
CA ASP A 239 -9.72 7.86 -13.21
C ASP A 239 -9.96 8.07 -11.71
N ARG A 240 -9.93 6.98 -10.92
CA ARG A 240 -10.01 7.08 -9.46
C ARG A 240 -8.80 7.84 -8.90
N CYS A 241 -7.57 7.49 -9.28
CA CYS A 241 -6.37 8.20 -8.86
C CYS A 241 -6.43 9.71 -9.17
N ILE A 242 -6.94 10.09 -10.35
CA ILE A 242 -7.15 11.50 -10.73
C ILE A 242 -8.18 12.15 -9.81
N SER A 243 -9.31 11.48 -9.53
CA SER A 243 -10.35 12.04 -8.63
C SER A 243 -9.87 12.26 -7.19
N LEU A 244 -8.77 11.63 -6.76
CA LEU A 244 -8.20 11.77 -5.41
C LEU A 244 -7.30 13.00 -5.25
N LEU A 245 -6.95 13.69 -6.34
CA LEU A 245 -6.04 14.84 -6.33
C LEU A 245 -6.51 15.96 -5.41
N ASP A 246 -7.78 16.36 -5.52
CA ASP A 246 -8.31 17.48 -4.75
C ASP A 246 -8.29 17.16 -3.24
N GLY A 247 -8.59 15.92 -2.87
CA GLY A 247 -8.49 15.46 -1.48
C GLY A 247 -7.04 15.50 -0.97
N LEU A 248 -6.09 14.93 -1.71
CA LEU A 248 -4.68 14.92 -1.30
C LEU A 248 -4.08 16.32 -1.19
N TYR A 249 -4.50 17.23 -2.08
CA TYR A 249 -4.09 18.63 -2.06
C TYR A 249 -4.62 19.34 -0.80
N GLN A 250 -5.89 19.12 -0.45
CA GLN A 250 -6.51 19.73 0.73
C GLN A 250 -5.90 19.25 2.06
N TYR A 251 -5.58 17.96 2.17
CA TYR A 251 -5.08 17.35 3.40
C TYR A 251 -3.56 17.30 3.51
N CYS A 252 -2.83 17.89 2.54
CA CYS A 252 -1.36 17.94 2.53
C CYS A 252 -0.68 16.58 2.76
N HIS A 253 -1.25 15.48 2.26
CA HIS A 253 -0.71 14.14 2.49
C HIS A 253 0.38 13.80 1.46
N LEU A 254 1.55 14.40 1.67
CA LEU A 254 2.66 14.47 0.70
C LEU A 254 3.17 13.09 0.27
N ASN A 255 3.13 12.08 1.16
CA ASN A 255 3.57 10.73 0.81
C ASN A 255 2.67 10.08 -0.26
N ALA A 256 1.35 10.11 -0.06
CA ALA A 256 0.40 9.60 -1.06
C ALA A 256 0.47 10.43 -2.36
N GLY A 257 0.71 11.73 -2.25
CA GLY A 257 0.91 12.59 -3.41
C GLY A 257 2.15 12.26 -4.24
N PHE A 258 3.26 11.87 -3.59
CA PHE A 258 4.45 11.36 -4.29
C PHE A 258 4.11 10.15 -5.17
N TYR A 259 3.47 9.12 -4.61
CA TYR A 259 3.11 7.92 -5.37
C TYR A 259 2.13 8.22 -6.51
N LEU A 260 1.22 9.17 -6.30
CA LEU A 260 0.30 9.60 -7.33
C LEU A 260 1.03 10.24 -8.52
N LEU A 261 2.05 11.07 -8.27
CA LEU A 261 2.91 11.60 -9.33
C LEU A 261 3.78 10.53 -9.99
N VAL A 262 4.24 9.53 -9.24
CA VAL A 262 4.94 8.35 -9.78
C VAL A 262 4.03 7.59 -10.77
N ILE A 263 2.76 7.36 -10.41
CA ILE A 263 1.75 6.74 -11.29
C ILE A 263 1.65 7.50 -12.62
N PHE A 264 1.51 8.83 -12.56
CA PHE A 264 1.40 9.66 -13.76
C PHE A 264 2.67 9.70 -14.59
N GLY A 265 3.83 9.75 -13.95
CA GLY A 265 5.12 9.63 -14.62
C GLY A 265 5.25 8.34 -15.43
N ARG A 266 4.84 7.21 -14.83
CA ARG A 266 4.85 5.90 -15.51
C ARG A 266 3.91 5.83 -16.69
N ILE A 267 2.71 6.43 -16.59
CA ILE A 267 1.76 6.50 -17.71
C ILE A 267 2.38 7.22 -18.89
N LYS A 268 3.03 8.37 -18.67
CA LYS A 268 3.64 9.08 -19.79
C LYS A 268 4.83 8.35 -20.38
N SER A 269 5.69 7.76 -19.55
CA SER A 269 6.83 6.97 -20.05
C SER A 269 6.37 5.81 -20.95
N SER A 270 5.11 5.36 -20.83
CA SER A 270 4.51 4.36 -21.73
C SER A 270 4.00 4.93 -23.07
N GLY A 271 4.23 6.21 -23.35
CA GLY A 271 3.85 6.88 -24.60
C GLY A 271 2.38 7.31 -24.67
N LYS A 272 1.63 7.25 -23.57
CA LYS A 272 0.24 7.70 -23.53
C LYS A 272 0.13 9.13 -23.02
N ASP A 273 -0.74 9.90 -23.64
CA ASP A 273 -1.05 11.24 -23.16
C ASP A 273 -1.80 11.17 -21.84
N LEU A 274 -1.40 12.06 -20.94
CA LEU A 274 -2.08 12.23 -19.67
C LEU A 274 -3.32 13.07 -19.91
N PRO A 275 -4.42 12.82 -19.18
CA PRO A 275 -5.67 13.59 -19.32
C PRO A 275 -5.56 15.00 -18.71
N PHE A 276 -4.35 15.54 -18.59
CA PHE A 276 -4.12 16.85 -17.96
C PHE A 276 -4.50 17.96 -18.95
N GLY A 277 -5.72 18.45 -18.82
CA GLY A 277 -6.17 19.71 -19.41
C GLY A 277 -5.58 20.94 -18.71
N PRO A 278 -6.19 22.14 -18.83
CA PRO A 278 -5.64 23.45 -18.42
C PRO A 278 -5.37 23.66 -16.91
N ALA A 279 -5.34 22.61 -16.09
CA ALA A 279 -5.03 22.64 -14.66
C ALA A 279 -3.52 22.73 -14.35
N GLN A 280 -2.67 23.21 -15.27
CA GLN A 280 -1.21 23.22 -15.14
C GLN A 280 -0.72 23.89 -13.85
N GLU A 281 -1.33 25.00 -13.45
CA GLU A 281 -0.92 25.71 -12.23
C GLU A 281 -1.16 24.88 -10.95
N ARG A 282 -2.26 24.12 -10.89
CA ARG A 282 -2.52 23.23 -9.74
C ARG A 282 -1.48 22.12 -9.68
N TRP A 283 -1.14 21.55 -10.83
CA TRP A 283 -0.11 20.52 -10.94
C TRP A 283 1.27 21.04 -10.54
N ARG A 284 1.65 22.22 -11.03
CA ARG A 284 2.89 22.89 -10.66
C ARG A 284 3.02 23.08 -9.16
N ARG A 285 1.98 23.61 -8.51
CA ARG A 285 1.95 23.72 -7.04
C ARG A 285 2.09 22.37 -6.37
N PHE A 286 1.35 21.36 -6.82
CA PHE A 286 1.40 20.04 -6.24
C PHE A 286 2.81 19.41 -6.36
N ILE A 287 3.41 19.46 -7.55
CA ILE A 287 4.79 19.02 -7.82
C ILE A 287 5.78 19.73 -6.90
N THR A 288 5.67 21.04 -6.77
CA THR A 288 6.52 21.83 -5.87
C THR A 288 6.40 21.39 -4.41
N HIS A 289 5.18 21.09 -3.93
CA HIS A 289 4.98 20.57 -2.57
C HIS A 289 5.62 19.20 -2.38
N ILE A 290 5.52 18.33 -3.38
CA ILE A 290 6.16 17.00 -3.35
C ILE A 290 7.69 17.13 -3.41
N TRP A 291 8.26 18.02 -4.23
CA TRP A 291 9.71 18.24 -4.21
C TRP A 291 10.20 18.81 -2.88
N ASN A 292 9.44 19.70 -2.24
CA ASN A 292 9.75 20.18 -0.90
C ASN A 292 9.68 19.03 0.14
N PHE A 293 8.74 18.10 0.01
CA PHE A 293 8.69 16.89 0.83
C PHE A 293 9.91 15.99 0.59
N VAL A 294 10.24 15.72 -0.68
CA VAL A 294 11.39 14.90 -1.10
C VAL A 294 12.69 15.51 -0.59
N GLN A 295 12.83 16.83 -0.70
CA GLN A 295 13.95 17.57 -0.14
C GLN A 295 14.04 17.38 1.37
N ARG A 296 12.96 17.56 2.13
CA ARG A 296 13.04 17.52 3.61
C ARG A 296 13.11 16.11 4.19
N SER A 297 12.76 15.08 3.42
CA SER A 297 12.65 13.72 3.93
C SER A 297 14.00 13.02 3.94
N VAL A 298 14.46 12.67 5.14
CA VAL A 298 15.69 11.90 5.36
C VAL A 298 15.50 10.41 5.04
N SER A 299 14.25 9.93 5.03
CA SER A 299 13.91 8.54 4.72
C SER A 299 12.75 8.45 3.73
N PHE A 300 13.04 8.06 2.49
CA PHE A 300 12.06 7.39 1.65
C PHE A 300 11.82 5.99 2.21
N ASN A 301 10.57 5.63 2.46
CA ASN A 301 10.18 4.31 2.99
C ASN A 301 10.35 3.17 1.95
N GLY A 302 11.47 3.15 1.21
CA GLY A 302 11.79 2.11 0.23
C GLY A 302 11.58 2.50 -1.23
N ASP A 303 10.87 3.59 -1.54
CA ASP A 303 10.38 3.87 -2.90
C ASP A 303 11.30 4.76 -3.74
N VAL A 304 12.61 4.61 -3.54
CA VAL A 304 13.64 5.28 -4.35
C VAL A 304 13.50 4.88 -5.83
N ASP A 305 12.97 3.69 -6.11
CA ASP A 305 12.65 3.20 -7.45
C ASP A 305 11.54 4.00 -8.18
N GLY A 306 10.73 4.76 -7.42
CA GLY A 306 9.70 5.65 -7.96
C GLY A 306 10.24 6.99 -8.47
N ILE A 307 11.42 7.43 -7.99
CA ILE A 307 11.98 8.76 -8.27
C ILE A 307 12.13 9.04 -9.77
N PRO A 308 12.66 8.13 -10.62
CA PRO A 308 12.76 8.38 -12.06
C PRO A 308 11.41 8.73 -12.72
N ALA A 309 10.34 8.04 -12.31
CA ALA A 309 9.00 8.33 -12.81
C ALA A 309 8.47 9.67 -12.27
N PHE A 310 8.73 10.00 -11.00
CA PHE A 310 8.39 11.32 -10.46
C PHE A 310 9.11 12.47 -11.19
N VAL A 311 10.38 12.28 -11.53
CA VAL A 311 11.14 13.22 -12.38
C VAL A 311 10.50 13.36 -13.75
N ALA A 312 10.10 12.25 -14.40
CA ALA A 312 9.39 12.29 -15.66
C ALA A 312 8.06 13.07 -15.56
N ALA A 313 7.29 12.87 -14.48
CA ALA A 313 6.07 13.64 -14.22
C ALA A 313 6.34 15.15 -14.05
N THR A 314 7.46 15.50 -13.43
CA THR A 314 7.90 16.90 -13.28
C THR A 314 8.21 17.52 -14.63
N ARG A 315 9.01 16.85 -15.47
CA ARG A 315 9.37 17.32 -16.82
C ARG A 315 8.17 17.57 -17.72
N LEU A 316 7.09 16.82 -17.54
CA LEU A 316 5.86 17.04 -18.31
C LEU A 316 5.22 18.40 -18.03
N ASN A 317 5.37 18.90 -16.81
CA ASN A 317 4.85 20.20 -16.43
C ASN A 317 5.80 21.35 -16.80
N LEU A 318 7.05 21.03 -17.18
CA LEU A 318 7.99 21.98 -17.78
C LEU A 318 7.68 22.20 -19.27
N THR A 319 7.28 21.13 -19.98
CA THR A 319 7.14 21.13 -21.44
C THR A 319 5.73 21.45 -21.95
N ALA A 320 4.69 21.29 -21.11
CA ALA A 320 3.30 21.47 -21.53
C ALA A 320 2.83 22.93 -21.63
N ALA A 321 3.66 23.92 -21.29
CA ALA A 321 3.20 25.31 -21.13
C ALA A 321 3.21 26.09 -22.45
N ASP A 322 2.04 26.29 -23.06
CA ASP A 322 1.86 27.20 -24.21
C ASP A 322 2.15 28.67 -23.84
N ASP A 323 1.96 29.05 -22.57
CA ASP A 323 2.13 30.42 -22.05
C ASP A 323 3.49 30.67 -21.36
N GLY A 324 4.42 29.71 -21.48
CA GLY A 324 5.68 29.71 -20.74
C GLY A 324 5.49 29.33 -19.26
N VAL A 325 6.59 28.93 -18.62
CA VAL A 325 6.60 28.56 -17.21
C VAL A 325 7.03 29.78 -16.39
N PRO A 326 6.31 30.18 -15.32
CA PRO A 326 6.69 31.31 -14.49
C PRO A 326 8.10 31.14 -13.92
N TRP A 327 8.94 32.16 -14.10
CA TRP A 327 10.31 32.17 -13.61
C TRP A 327 10.44 31.86 -12.12
N GLU A 328 9.60 32.50 -11.30
CA GLU A 328 9.61 32.32 -9.85
C GLU A 328 9.38 30.86 -9.45
N TRP A 329 8.50 30.17 -10.19
CA TRP A 329 8.23 28.75 -9.98
C TRP A 329 9.42 27.88 -10.40
N LEU A 330 10.08 28.20 -11.52
CA LEU A 330 11.29 27.49 -11.96
C LEU A 330 12.44 27.63 -10.95
N ALA A 331 12.69 28.82 -10.44
CA ALA A 331 13.75 29.08 -9.46
C ALA A 331 13.49 28.35 -8.13
N ASP A 332 12.24 28.38 -7.64
CA ASP A 332 11.82 27.66 -6.44
C ASP A 332 11.91 26.13 -6.64
N LEU A 333 11.48 25.62 -7.80
CA LEU A 333 11.60 24.20 -8.14
C LEU A 333 13.07 23.77 -8.21
N SER A 334 13.93 24.55 -8.87
CA SER A 334 15.38 24.29 -8.98
C SER A 334 16.01 24.13 -7.61
N THR A 335 15.74 25.05 -6.68
CA THR A 335 16.23 24.98 -5.30
C THR A 335 15.81 23.69 -4.59
N LYS A 336 14.56 23.24 -4.80
CA LYS A 336 14.02 22.02 -4.17
C LYS A 336 14.60 20.75 -4.78
N VAL A 337 14.75 20.70 -6.10
CA VAL A 337 15.37 19.58 -6.82
C VAL A 337 16.83 19.44 -6.40
N HIS A 338 17.57 20.54 -6.33
CA HIS A 338 18.96 20.55 -5.86
C HIS A 338 19.07 20.05 -4.41
N GLY A 339 18.20 20.53 -3.52
CA GLY A 339 18.16 20.07 -2.14
C GLY A 339 17.86 18.57 -2.02
N ALA A 340 16.92 18.06 -2.82
CA ALA A 340 16.62 16.63 -2.89
C ALA A 340 17.82 15.79 -3.39
N LEU A 341 18.56 16.29 -4.39
CA LEU A 341 19.77 15.64 -4.90
C LEU A 341 20.86 15.53 -3.83
N VAL A 342 21.14 16.63 -3.12
CA VAL A 342 22.13 16.67 -2.03
C VAL A 342 21.74 15.68 -0.93
N ASN A 343 20.47 15.66 -0.53
CA ASN A 343 20.00 14.80 0.54
C ASN A 343 20.00 13.31 0.15
N LEU A 344 19.67 12.98 -1.09
CA LEU A 344 19.76 11.61 -1.60
C LEU A 344 21.22 11.12 -1.62
N ARG A 345 22.18 11.97 -2.01
CA ARG A 345 23.62 11.64 -1.95
C ARG A 345 24.09 11.39 -0.52
N GLN A 346 23.72 12.26 0.42
CA GLN A 346 24.09 12.12 1.83
C GLN A 346 23.49 10.88 2.47
N SER A 347 22.29 10.48 2.04
CA SER A 347 21.54 9.34 2.62
C SER A 347 21.78 8.02 1.88
N GLN A 348 22.68 7.97 0.90
CA GLN A 348 22.90 6.77 0.08
C GLN A 348 23.26 5.54 0.92
N ALA A 349 24.20 5.68 1.85
CA ALA A 349 24.62 4.57 2.72
C ALA A 349 23.44 4.05 3.57
N TYR A 350 22.64 4.96 4.11
CA TYR A 350 21.45 4.62 4.88
C TYR A 350 20.45 3.76 4.07
N TYR A 351 20.23 4.09 2.79
CA TYR A 351 19.33 3.32 1.93
C TYR A 351 19.86 1.93 1.60
N VAL A 352 21.16 1.79 1.37
CA VAL A 352 21.80 0.48 1.15
C VAL A 352 21.69 -0.38 2.41
N ASP A 353 21.93 0.19 3.59
CA ASP A 353 21.81 -0.49 4.88
C ASP A 353 20.36 -0.96 5.15
N ARG A 354 19.37 -0.28 4.57
CA ARG A 354 17.95 -0.65 4.58
C ARG A 354 17.56 -1.68 3.51
N GLY A 355 18.52 -2.19 2.74
CA GLY A 355 18.30 -3.22 1.72
C GLY A 355 17.82 -2.69 0.36
N ILE A 356 17.82 -1.38 0.14
CA ILE A 356 17.49 -0.83 -1.19
C ILE A 356 18.65 -1.13 -2.14
N ALA A 357 18.33 -1.71 -3.31
CA ALA A 357 19.32 -2.04 -4.32
C ALA A 357 20.09 -0.79 -4.78
N GLN A 358 21.42 -0.86 -4.79
CA GLN A 358 22.30 0.23 -5.22
C GLN A 358 21.97 0.73 -6.64
N ALA A 359 21.51 -0.15 -7.53
CA ALA A 359 21.06 0.20 -8.88
C ALA A 359 19.85 1.16 -8.87
N ALA A 360 18.89 0.96 -7.96
CA ALA A 360 17.73 1.84 -7.82
C ALA A 360 18.16 3.23 -7.33
N ILE A 361 19.08 3.29 -6.36
CA ILE A 361 19.64 4.55 -5.84
C ILE A 361 20.39 5.29 -6.95
N ASN A 362 21.22 4.60 -7.73
CA ASN A 362 21.95 5.19 -8.84
C ASN A 362 20.99 5.73 -9.92
N GLY A 363 19.93 4.99 -10.25
CA GLY A 363 18.90 5.43 -11.19
C GLY A 363 18.17 6.68 -10.72
N ALA A 364 17.83 6.75 -9.43
CA ALA A 364 17.24 7.94 -8.82
C ALA A 364 18.19 9.15 -8.86
N LEU A 365 19.45 8.98 -8.41
CA LEU A 365 20.47 10.03 -8.43
C LEU A 365 20.69 10.57 -9.84
N SER A 366 20.85 9.70 -10.82
CA SER A 366 21.03 10.09 -12.22
C SER A 366 19.81 10.86 -12.75
N SER A 367 18.60 10.44 -12.39
CA SER A 367 17.36 11.11 -12.82
C SER A 367 17.22 12.51 -12.20
N ILE A 368 17.48 12.65 -10.90
CA ILE A 368 17.41 13.97 -10.22
C ILE A 368 18.51 14.89 -10.74
N GLN A 369 19.75 14.39 -10.90
CA GLN A 369 20.84 15.19 -11.45
C GLN A 369 20.50 15.73 -12.85
N GLY A 370 19.96 14.89 -13.73
CA GLY A 370 19.56 15.36 -15.06
C GLY A 370 18.47 16.45 -15.03
N LEU A 371 17.55 16.39 -14.06
CA LEU A 371 16.55 17.44 -13.86
C LEU A 371 17.18 18.72 -13.28
N ASP A 372 18.11 18.59 -12.32
CA ASP A 372 18.84 19.70 -11.72
C ASP A 372 19.64 20.48 -12.78
N ASP A 373 20.33 19.78 -13.66
CA ASP A 373 21.11 20.35 -14.77
C ASP A 373 20.21 21.04 -15.82
N GLU A 374 19.01 20.51 -16.06
CA GLU A 374 18.00 21.13 -16.92
C GLU A 374 17.46 22.43 -16.32
N LEU A 375 17.05 22.39 -15.05
CA LEU A 375 16.50 23.55 -14.35
C LEU A 375 17.53 24.65 -14.16
N SER A 376 18.79 24.30 -13.85
CA SER A 376 19.87 25.28 -13.72
C SER A 376 20.05 26.08 -15.02
N ARG A 377 20.05 25.42 -16.19
CA ARG A 377 20.13 26.07 -17.50
C ARG A 377 18.90 26.91 -17.87
N MET A 378 17.75 26.62 -17.29
CA MET A 378 16.52 27.41 -17.49
C MET A 378 16.44 28.62 -16.55
N VAL A 379 17.23 28.62 -15.47
CA VAL A 379 17.27 29.66 -14.42
C VAL A 379 18.52 30.55 -14.53
N GLU A 380 19.42 30.26 -15.47
CA GLU A 380 20.49 31.15 -15.93
C GLU A 380 19.98 32.02 -17.08
#